data_AF-A0AAI8YDB3-F1
#
_entry.id   AF-A0AAI8YDB3-F1
#
_cell.length_a   1.000
_cell.length_b   1.000
_cell.length_c   1.000
_cell.angle_alpha   90.00
_cell.angle_beta   90.00
_cell.angle_gamma   90.00
#
_symmetry.space_group_name_H-M   'P 1'
#
loop_
_entity.id
_entity.type
_entity.pdbx_description
1 polymer ?
#
loop_
_entity_poly.entity_id
_entity_poly.type
_entity_poly.pdbx_seq_one_letter_code
_entity_poly.pdbx_strand_id
1 'polypeptide(L)'
;MAISVDEAKAIADRLESLINDPHVSGAALDDDTRRRLREGGLKLSLLMEAPGDTIHRISNTPLQLAIDRIGVETHLFEIMAEAEGSVFTNGELASKTNVDPVLMKRLLRYYQSCGMLSQPSDDSYSSNNITKALASTGGQSGINYFFEMVSPSFMAFPSFLRENGYRNPTDPNHCPWHLGHRTDLSPFPWLQTHPEHFGYFLPWMAA
;
A
#
# COMPACT_ATOMS: atom_id res chain seq x y z
N MET A 1 -32.98 -8.26 -10.77
CA MET A 1 -33.22 -7.48 -12.00
C MET A 1 -31.84 -7.19 -12.58
N ALA A 2 -31.57 -7.52 -13.85
CA ALA A 2 -30.28 -7.22 -14.45
C ALA A 2 -30.20 -5.71 -14.74
N ILE A 3 -29.09 -5.07 -14.40
CA ILE A 3 -28.83 -3.67 -14.72
C ILE A 3 -28.75 -3.50 -16.25
N SER A 4 -29.36 -2.45 -16.78
CA SER A 4 -29.24 -2.12 -18.20
C SER A 4 -27.89 -1.49 -18.54
N VAL A 5 -27.48 -1.53 -19.81
CA VAL A 5 -26.23 -0.89 -20.27
C VAL A 5 -26.26 0.63 -20.02
N ASP A 6 -27.42 1.26 -20.19
CA ASP A 6 -27.55 2.71 -19.99
C ASP A 6 -27.46 3.09 -18.52
N GLU A 7 -28.02 2.28 -17.61
CA GLU A 7 -27.84 2.47 -16.17
C GLU A 7 -26.38 2.28 -15.76
N ALA A 8 -25.68 1.27 -16.31
CA ALA A 8 -24.26 1.05 -16.01
C ALA A 8 -23.39 2.24 -16.48
N LYS A 9 -23.64 2.77 -17.67
CA LYS A 9 -22.98 4.00 -18.17
C LYS A 9 -23.25 5.20 -17.27
N ALA A 10 -24.51 5.41 -16.89
CA ALA A 10 -24.86 6.52 -16.01
C ALA A 10 -24.20 6.42 -14.62
N ILE A 11 -23.95 5.21 -14.11
CA ILE A 11 -23.18 5.00 -12.88
C ILE A 11 -21.71 5.35 -13.11
N ALA A 12 -21.11 4.89 -14.21
CA ALA A 12 -19.73 5.21 -14.56
C ALA A 12 -19.51 6.73 -14.66
N ASP A 13 -20.36 7.43 -15.41
CA ASP A 13 -20.29 8.90 -15.56
C ASP A 13 -20.38 9.63 -14.21
N ARG A 14 -21.26 9.16 -13.31
CA ARG A 14 -21.40 9.73 -11.96
C ARG A 14 -20.16 9.48 -11.09
N LEU A 15 -19.56 8.30 -11.19
CA LEU A 15 -18.32 7.97 -10.47
C LEU A 15 -17.16 8.82 -10.99
N GLU A 16 -17.01 8.95 -12.30
CA GLU A 16 -15.99 9.81 -12.91
C GLU A 16 -16.17 11.27 -12.52
N SER A 17 -17.41 11.78 -12.53
CA SER A 17 -17.71 13.12 -12.05
C SER A 17 -17.36 13.29 -10.57
N LEU A 18 -17.64 12.30 -9.73
CA LEU A 18 -17.35 12.34 -8.29
C LEU A 18 -15.84 12.31 -8.02
N ILE A 19 -15.08 11.48 -8.75
CA ILE A 19 -13.63 11.32 -8.60
C ILE A 19 -12.88 12.58 -9.05
N ASN A 20 -13.38 13.25 -10.10
CA ASN A 20 -12.75 14.44 -10.66
C ASN A 20 -13.21 15.75 -10.02
N ASP A 21 -14.19 15.72 -9.10
CA ASP A 21 -14.68 16.91 -8.42
C ASP A 21 -13.69 17.34 -7.32
N PRO A 22 -13.01 18.49 -7.46
CA PRO A 22 -12.04 18.97 -6.48
C PRO A 22 -12.67 19.34 -5.13
N HIS A 23 -14.00 19.49 -5.05
CA HIS A 23 -14.73 19.77 -3.81
C HIS A 23 -15.13 18.50 -3.05
N VAL A 24 -15.03 17.33 -3.69
CA VAL A 24 -15.33 16.05 -3.05
C VAL A 24 -14.09 15.56 -2.31
N SER A 25 -14.08 15.79 -1.01
CA SER A 25 -13.14 15.17 -0.09
C SER A 25 -13.85 14.09 0.71
N GLY A 26 -13.19 12.94 0.88
CA GLY A 26 -13.68 11.91 1.80
C GLY A 26 -13.91 12.44 3.21
N ALA A 27 -13.20 13.49 3.63
CA ALA A 27 -13.38 14.13 4.94
C ALA A 27 -14.63 15.03 5.04
N ALA A 28 -15.24 15.42 3.91
CA ALA A 28 -16.45 16.24 3.86
C ALA A 28 -17.75 15.41 3.91
N LEU A 29 -17.64 14.09 3.73
CA LEU A 29 -18.76 13.16 3.81
C LEU A 29 -18.91 12.63 5.24
N ASP A 30 -20.14 12.31 5.63
CA ASP A 30 -20.35 11.55 6.86
C ASP A 30 -19.72 10.14 6.75
N ASP A 31 -19.38 9.57 7.89
CA ASP A 31 -18.65 8.30 7.93
C ASP A 31 -19.41 7.12 7.32
N ASP A 32 -20.75 7.10 7.42
CA ASP A 32 -21.56 6.03 6.82
C ASP A 32 -21.47 6.11 5.28
N THR A 33 -21.71 7.30 4.72
CA THR A 33 -21.63 7.53 3.28
C THR A 33 -20.23 7.22 2.76
N ARG A 34 -19.19 7.74 3.42
CA ARG A 34 -17.79 7.50 3.04
C ARG A 34 -17.46 6.00 3.04
N ARG A 35 -17.87 5.26 4.07
CA ARG A 35 -17.65 3.81 4.18
C ARG A 35 -18.36 3.05 3.08
N ARG A 36 -19.64 3.38 2.82
CA ARG A 36 -20.45 2.73 1.79
C ARG A 36 -19.87 2.95 0.38
N LEU A 37 -19.40 4.16 0.08
CA LEU A 37 -18.70 4.45 -1.17
C LEU A 37 -17.41 3.65 -1.31
N ARG A 38 -16.59 3.59 -0.26
CA ARG A 38 -15.34 2.82 -0.26
C ARG A 38 -15.58 1.32 -0.46
N GLU A 39 -16.49 0.73 0.33
CA GLU A 39 -16.80 -0.69 0.23
C GLU A 39 -17.49 -1.04 -1.09
N GLY A 40 -18.41 -0.20 -1.55
CA GLY A 40 -19.11 -0.36 -2.82
C GLY A 40 -18.17 -0.28 -4.01
N GLY A 41 -17.28 0.72 -4.04
CA GLY A 41 -16.27 0.89 -5.08
C GLY A 41 -15.30 -0.28 -5.14
N LEU A 42 -14.81 -0.77 -3.98
CA LEU A 42 -13.97 -1.96 -3.93
C LEU A 42 -14.69 -3.20 -4.48
N LYS A 43 -15.92 -3.47 -4.00
CA LYS A 43 -16.70 -4.64 -4.43
C LYS A 43 -17.05 -4.57 -5.92
N LEU A 44 -17.35 -3.38 -6.43
CA LEU A 44 -17.60 -3.17 -7.86
C LEU A 44 -16.33 -3.40 -8.68
N SER A 45 -15.19 -2.86 -8.26
CA SER A 45 -13.90 -3.10 -8.91
C SER A 45 -13.59 -4.59 -9.01
N LEU A 46 -13.69 -5.31 -7.89
CA LEU A 46 -13.48 -6.77 -7.85
C LEU A 46 -14.47 -7.54 -8.74
N LEU A 47 -15.72 -7.09 -8.83
CA LEU A 47 -16.73 -7.71 -9.69
C LEU A 47 -16.42 -7.52 -11.18
N MET A 48 -15.75 -6.43 -11.55
CA MET A 48 -15.42 -6.08 -12.94
C MET A 48 -14.09 -6.66 -13.42
N GLU A 49 -13.28 -7.27 -12.55
CA GLU A 49 -12.00 -7.87 -12.94
C GLU A 49 -12.19 -8.97 -13.99
N ALA A 50 -11.40 -8.91 -15.06
CA ALA A 50 -11.19 -10.09 -15.89
C ALA A 50 -10.32 -11.11 -15.10
N PRO A 51 -10.33 -12.40 -15.45
CA PRO A 51 -9.54 -13.41 -14.74
C PRO A 51 -8.04 -13.08 -14.62
N GLY A 52 -7.47 -12.47 -15.67
CA GLY A 52 -6.07 -12.02 -15.66
C GLY A 52 -5.80 -10.87 -14.69
N ASP A 53 -6.75 -9.94 -14.54
CA ASP A 53 -6.63 -8.81 -13.61
C ASP A 53 -6.60 -9.30 -12.16
N THR A 54 -7.48 -10.26 -11.83
CA THR A 54 -7.50 -10.90 -10.52
C THR A 54 -6.17 -11.60 -10.20
N ILE A 55 -5.60 -12.33 -11.17
CA ILE A 55 -4.30 -13.00 -10.98
C ILE A 55 -3.22 -11.96 -10.70
N HIS A 56 -3.12 -10.91 -11.52
CA HIS A 56 -2.11 -9.87 -11.33
C HIS A 56 -2.26 -9.14 -9.99
N ARG A 57 -3.50 -8.77 -9.59
CA ARG A 57 -3.74 -8.11 -8.30
C ARG A 57 -3.24 -8.97 -7.14
N ILE A 58 -3.56 -10.26 -7.14
CA ILE A 58 -3.17 -11.17 -6.06
C ILE A 58 -1.65 -11.44 -6.10
N SER A 59 -1.10 -11.78 -7.27
CA SER A 59 0.32 -12.14 -7.39
C SER A 59 1.27 -10.98 -7.13
N ASN A 60 0.84 -9.74 -7.39
CA ASN A 60 1.67 -8.55 -7.21
C ASN A 60 1.62 -7.97 -5.79
N THR A 61 0.81 -8.52 -4.88
CA THR A 61 0.72 -8.02 -3.49
C THR A 61 2.08 -7.92 -2.79
N PRO A 62 3.00 -8.90 -2.89
CA PRO A 62 4.33 -8.78 -2.28
C PRO A 62 5.19 -7.66 -2.89
N LEU A 63 5.04 -7.43 -4.20
CA LEU A 63 5.78 -6.39 -4.91
C LEU A 63 5.37 -5.00 -4.43
N GLN A 64 4.07 -4.79 -4.18
CA GLN A 64 3.56 -3.49 -3.74
C GLN A 64 4.23 -3.02 -2.45
N LEU A 65 4.25 -3.88 -1.42
CA LEU A 65 4.90 -3.55 -0.15
C LEU A 65 6.41 -3.34 -0.29
N ALA A 66 7.08 -4.14 -1.12
CA ALA A 66 8.51 -4.00 -1.35
C ALA A 66 8.87 -2.67 -2.05
N ILE A 67 8.07 -2.24 -3.01
CA ILE A 67 8.30 -0.97 -3.72
C ILE A 67 7.88 0.22 -2.85
N ASP A 68 6.85 0.09 -2.00
CA ASP A 68 6.49 1.09 -0.99
C ASP A 68 7.63 1.34 -0.01
N ARG A 69 8.30 0.28 0.44
CA ARG A 69 9.47 0.39 1.32
C ARG A 69 10.57 1.25 0.69
N ILE A 70 10.84 1.11 -0.61
CA ILE A 70 11.80 1.97 -1.32
C ILE A 70 11.37 3.44 -1.25
N GLY A 71 10.09 3.75 -1.45
CA GLY A 71 9.60 5.12 -1.41
C GLY A 71 9.74 5.76 -0.02
N VAL A 72 9.61 4.96 1.04
CA VAL A 72 9.92 5.36 2.42
C VAL A 72 11.43 5.56 2.62
N GLU A 73 12.28 4.62 2.16
CA GLU A 73 13.74 4.73 2.29
C GLU A 73 14.34 5.92 1.56
N THR A 74 13.76 6.29 0.41
CA THR A 74 14.22 7.43 -0.38
C THR A 74 13.56 8.74 0.03
N HIS A 75 12.70 8.73 1.06
CA HIS A 75 11.91 9.89 1.52
C HIS A 75 11.01 10.50 0.41
N LEU A 76 10.66 9.73 -0.62
CA LEU A 76 9.94 10.23 -1.79
C LEU A 76 8.57 10.77 -1.40
N PHE A 77 7.82 10.00 -0.61
CA PHE A 77 6.46 10.37 -0.21
C PHE A 77 6.45 11.61 0.68
N GLU A 78 7.42 11.75 1.58
CA GLU A 78 7.59 12.94 2.43
C GLU A 78 7.87 14.19 1.60
N ILE A 79 8.87 14.12 0.70
CA ILE A 79 9.22 15.22 -0.21
C ILE A 79 8.00 15.71 -0.99
N MET A 80 7.17 14.78 -1.48
CA MET A 80 5.96 15.12 -2.22
C MET A 80 4.86 15.69 -1.31
N ALA A 81 4.71 15.18 -0.09
CA ALA A 81 3.66 15.61 0.85
C ALA A 81 3.94 16.97 1.49
N GLU A 82 5.21 17.32 1.74
CA GLU A 82 5.61 18.63 2.31
C GLU A 82 5.32 19.79 1.35
N ALA A 83 5.42 19.54 0.05
CA ALA A 83 5.18 20.54 -0.99
C ALA A 83 3.74 20.47 -1.50
N GLU A 84 2.77 20.59 -0.59
CA GLU A 84 1.34 20.44 -0.93
C GLU A 84 0.92 21.31 -2.13
N GLY A 85 0.26 20.69 -3.11
CA GLY A 85 -0.18 21.35 -4.34
C GLY A 85 0.91 21.52 -5.41
N SER A 86 2.15 21.12 -5.13
CA SER A 86 3.24 21.15 -6.10
C SER A 86 3.14 20.01 -7.11
N VAL A 87 3.64 20.27 -8.31
CA VAL A 87 3.84 19.28 -9.36
C VAL A 87 5.34 19.15 -9.58
N PHE A 88 5.83 17.92 -9.61
CA PHE A 88 7.24 17.59 -9.78
C PHE A 88 7.48 16.82 -11.08
N THR A 89 8.62 17.06 -11.70
CA THR A 89 9.14 16.25 -12.80
C THR A 89 9.89 15.02 -12.27
N ASN A 90 10.10 14.00 -13.13
CA ASN A 90 10.96 12.87 -12.78
C ASN A 90 12.38 13.33 -12.40
N GLY A 91 12.93 14.32 -13.11
CA GLY A 91 14.28 14.82 -12.87
C GLY A 91 14.42 15.49 -11.50
N GLU A 92 13.41 16.27 -11.08
CA GLU A 92 13.40 16.90 -9.75
C GLU A 92 13.31 15.86 -8.64
N LEU A 93 12.41 14.88 -8.76
CA LEU A 93 12.28 13.82 -7.76
C LEU A 93 13.53 12.96 -7.69
N ALA A 94 14.13 12.60 -8.83
CA ALA A 94 15.41 11.89 -8.89
C ALA A 94 16.52 12.67 -8.17
N SER A 95 16.64 13.98 -8.45
CA SER A 95 17.64 14.84 -7.81
C SER A 95 17.40 14.99 -6.30
N LYS A 96 16.15 15.14 -5.85
CA LYS A 96 15.82 15.35 -4.43
C LYS A 96 15.99 14.09 -3.58
N THR A 97 15.77 12.91 -4.18
CA THR A 97 15.87 11.61 -3.51
C THR A 97 17.24 10.94 -3.70
N ASN A 98 18.11 11.51 -4.54
CA ASN A 98 19.37 10.90 -4.98
C ASN A 98 19.19 9.49 -5.61
N VAL A 99 18.06 9.29 -6.30
CA VAL A 99 17.78 8.07 -7.06
C VAL A 99 18.13 8.31 -8.52
N ASP A 100 18.70 7.30 -9.18
CA ASP A 100 19.01 7.36 -10.61
C ASP A 100 17.76 7.76 -11.43
N PRO A 101 17.85 8.72 -12.38
CA PRO A 101 16.68 9.20 -13.12
C PRO A 101 15.91 8.14 -13.91
N VAL A 102 16.58 7.08 -14.39
CA VAL A 102 15.92 5.98 -15.10
C VAL A 102 15.18 5.09 -14.12
N LEU A 103 15.78 4.81 -12.96
CA LEU A 103 15.13 4.07 -11.89
C LEU A 103 13.93 4.83 -11.32
N MET A 104 14.09 6.13 -11.03
CA MET A 104 13.01 6.99 -10.53
C MET A 104 11.81 6.95 -11.48
N LYS A 105 12.03 7.03 -12.79
CA LYS A 105 10.96 6.96 -13.78
C LYS A 105 10.18 5.64 -13.73
N ARG A 106 10.87 4.53 -13.45
CA ARG A 106 10.24 3.20 -13.29
C ARG A 106 9.43 3.13 -11.99
N LEU A 107 9.98 3.67 -10.90
CA LEU A 107 9.32 3.73 -9.60
C LEU A 107 8.07 4.61 -9.66
N LEU A 108 8.15 5.82 -10.21
CA LEU A 108 7.02 6.75 -10.34
C LEU A 108 5.87 6.16 -11.18
N ARG A 109 6.20 5.44 -12.27
CA ARG A 109 5.20 4.69 -13.05
C ARG A 109 4.50 3.62 -12.21
N TYR A 110 5.26 2.89 -11.39
CA TYR A 110 4.68 1.88 -10.51
C TYR A 110 3.78 2.51 -9.43
N TYR A 111 4.30 3.51 -8.71
CA TYR A 111 3.54 4.23 -7.68
C TYR A 111 2.24 4.84 -8.23
N GLN A 112 2.30 5.44 -9.42
CA GLN A 112 1.12 5.95 -10.12
C GLN A 112 0.13 4.82 -10.43
N SER A 113 0.59 3.69 -10.97
CA SER A 113 -0.28 2.57 -11.33
C SER A 113 -1.00 1.95 -10.13
N CYS A 114 -0.41 2.06 -8.93
CA CYS A 114 -1.01 1.62 -7.67
C CYS A 114 -1.77 2.75 -6.95
N GLY A 115 -1.91 3.93 -7.55
CA GLY A 115 -2.63 5.08 -7.00
C GLY A 115 -1.92 5.80 -5.85
N MET A 116 -0.66 5.47 -5.56
CA MET A 116 0.10 6.03 -4.43
C MET A 116 0.49 7.49 -4.64
N LEU A 117 0.47 7.96 -5.88
CA LEU A 117 0.65 9.36 -6.28
C LEU A 117 -0.19 9.65 -7.52
N SER A 118 -0.38 10.93 -7.83
CA SER A 118 -1.09 11.39 -9.03
C SER A 118 -0.11 11.74 -10.14
N GLN A 119 -0.52 11.57 -11.39
CA GLN A 119 0.25 11.99 -12.57
C GLN A 119 -0.62 12.90 -13.47
N PRO A 120 -0.65 14.22 -13.23
CA PRO A 120 -1.52 15.14 -13.98
C PRO A 120 -1.20 15.24 -15.48
N SER A 121 0.06 14.99 -15.87
CA SER A 121 0.51 15.02 -17.27
C SER A 121 1.76 14.16 -17.46
N ASP A 122 2.22 14.04 -18.71
CA ASP A 122 3.49 13.38 -19.02
C ASP A 122 4.62 14.01 -18.20
N ASP A 123 5.40 13.15 -17.54
CA ASP A 123 6.53 13.54 -16.69
C ASP A 123 6.17 14.56 -15.58
N SER A 124 4.96 14.48 -15.03
CA SER A 124 4.46 15.38 -14.00
C SER A 124 3.75 14.60 -12.90
N TYR A 125 4.17 14.76 -11.65
CA TYR A 125 3.71 13.98 -10.51
C TYR A 125 3.34 14.86 -9.34
N SER A 126 2.26 14.54 -8.63
CA SER A 126 1.81 15.28 -7.46
C SER A 126 1.33 14.36 -6.34
N SER A 127 1.39 14.84 -5.09
CA SER A 127 0.92 14.10 -3.93
C SER A 127 -0.61 13.95 -3.94
N ASN A 128 -1.11 12.82 -3.45
CA ASN A 128 -2.51 12.62 -3.14
C ASN A 128 -2.70 12.17 -1.67
N ASN A 129 -3.92 11.79 -1.30
CA ASN A 129 -4.23 11.33 0.06
C ASN A 129 -3.43 10.07 0.46
N ILE A 130 -3.13 9.17 -0.49
CA ILE A 130 -2.31 7.97 -0.24
C ILE A 130 -0.85 8.36 -0.04
N THR A 131 -0.31 9.26 -0.88
CA THR A 131 1.05 9.81 -0.69
C THR A 131 1.20 10.39 0.72
N LYS A 132 0.24 11.20 1.16
CA LYS A 132 0.23 11.82 2.49
C LYS A 132 0.13 10.79 3.62
N ALA A 133 -0.68 9.74 3.43
CA ALA A 133 -0.77 8.66 4.40
C ALA A 133 0.57 7.92 4.52
N LEU A 134 1.23 7.60 3.40
CA LEU A 134 2.54 6.95 3.37
C LEU A 134 3.67 7.84 3.92
N ALA A 135 3.56 9.16 3.73
CA ALA A 135 4.49 10.15 4.29
C ALA A 135 4.33 10.35 5.80
N SER A 136 3.17 10.04 6.37
CA SER A 136 2.95 10.21 7.82
C SER A 136 3.86 9.29 8.65
N THR A 137 4.16 9.68 9.89
CA THR A 137 4.94 8.85 10.82
C THR A 137 4.35 7.45 10.96
N GLY A 138 3.02 7.34 11.01
CA GLY A 138 2.29 6.08 11.05
C GLY A 138 2.46 5.24 9.79
N GLY A 139 2.34 5.86 8.61
CA GLY A 139 2.52 5.20 7.32
C GLY A 139 3.93 4.63 7.16
N GLN A 140 4.94 5.45 7.39
CA GLN A 140 6.34 5.01 7.30
C GLN A 140 6.65 3.87 8.27
N SER A 141 6.23 4.04 9.52
CA SER A 141 6.45 3.03 10.55
C SER A 141 5.69 1.75 10.25
N GLY A 142 4.47 1.86 9.73
CA GLY A 142 3.66 0.72 9.29
C GLY A 142 4.31 -0.04 8.14
N ILE A 143 4.73 0.64 7.07
CA ILE A 143 5.42 -0.01 5.94
C ILE A 143 6.68 -0.73 6.40
N ASN A 144 7.51 -0.08 7.23
CA ASN A 144 8.74 -0.70 7.75
C ASN A 144 8.43 -1.89 8.65
N TYR A 145 7.44 -1.78 9.54
CA TYR A 145 7.02 -2.87 10.41
C TYR A 145 6.48 -4.05 9.59
N PHE A 146 5.59 -3.82 8.63
CA PHE A 146 5.03 -4.89 7.81
C PHE A 146 6.08 -5.54 6.91
N PHE A 147 7.00 -4.76 6.35
CA PHE A 147 8.06 -5.27 5.50
C PHE A 147 9.06 -6.12 6.29
N GLU A 148 9.61 -5.59 7.38
CA GLU A 148 10.66 -6.25 8.17
C GLU A 148 10.11 -7.37 9.06
N MET A 149 9.00 -7.14 9.75
CA MET A 149 8.54 -8.04 10.83
C MET A 149 7.49 -9.03 10.38
N VAL A 150 6.48 -8.55 9.66
CA VAL A 150 5.24 -9.31 9.42
C VAL A 150 5.37 -10.18 8.17
N SER A 151 5.84 -9.59 7.08
CA SER A 151 5.85 -10.23 5.76
C SER A 151 6.66 -11.52 5.68
N PRO A 152 7.86 -11.65 6.31
CA PRO A 152 8.59 -12.91 6.30
C PRO A 152 7.76 -14.07 6.86
N SER A 153 7.00 -13.82 7.94
CA SER A 153 6.12 -14.81 8.55
C SER A 153 4.93 -15.17 7.65
N PHE A 154 4.34 -14.19 6.95
CA PHE A 154 3.26 -14.43 5.99
C PHE A 154 3.72 -15.29 4.82
N MET A 155 4.91 -15.01 4.28
CA MET A 155 5.47 -15.77 3.16
C MET A 155 5.88 -17.19 3.56
N ALA A 156 6.24 -17.41 4.83
CA ALA A 156 6.54 -18.73 5.37
C ALA A 156 5.28 -19.55 5.73
N PHE A 157 4.14 -18.89 5.94
CA PHE A 157 2.89 -19.50 6.42
C PHE A 157 2.45 -20.74 5.63
N PRO A 158 2.45 -20.74 4.28
CA PRO A 158 2.04 -21.92 3.51
C PRO A 158 2.97 -23.12 3.72
N SER A 159 4.28 -22.89 3.88
CA SER A 159 5.27 -23.94 4.14
C SER A 159 5.12 -24.51 5.55
N PHE A 160 4.99 -23.63 6.55
CA PHE A 160 4.71 -24.02 7.92
C PHE A 160 3.46 -24.90 8.03
N LEU A 161 2.33 -24.49 7.42
CA LEU A 161 1.11 -25.30 7.46
C LEU A 161 1.27 -26.63 6.74
N ARG A 162 2.02 -26.68 5.63
CA ARG A 162 2.30 -27.94 4.94
C ARG A 162 3.08 -28.91 5.83
N GLU A 163 4.10 -28.43 6.53
CA GLU A 163 4.90 -29.20 7.49
C GLU A 163 4.05 -29.70 8.67
N ASN A 164 3.12 -28.87 9.14
CA ASN A 164 2.18 -29.25 10.20
C ASN A 164 0.95 -30.05 9.70
N GLY A 165 0.94 -30.49 8.44
CA GLY A 165 -0.17 -31.26 7.86
C GLY A 165 -1.52 -30.51 7.85
N TYR A 166 -1.48 -29.19 7.72
CA TYR A 166 -2.63 -28.27 7.78
C TYR A 166 -3.46 -28.39 9.06
N ARG A 167 -2.83 -28.74 10.18
CA ARG A 167 -3.46 -28.77 11.50
C ARG A 167 -3.40 -27.41 12.17
N ASN A 168 -4.36 -27.15 13.07
CA ASN A 168 -4.37 -25.94 13.88
C ASN A 168 -3.10 -25.86 14.76
N PRO A 169 -2.26 -24.82 14.63
CA PRO A 169 -1.13 -24.63 15.52
C PRO A 169 -1.64 -24.23 16.91
N THR A 170 -1.22 -24.96 17.95
CA THR A 170 -1.62 -24.69 19.35
C THR A 170 -0.45 -24.23 20.22
N ASP A 171 0.78 -24.31 19.71
CA ASP A 171 1.98 -23.87 20.42
C ASP A 171 2.41 -22.49 19.89
N PRO A 172 2.37 -21.42 20.70
CA PRO A 172 2.82 -20.09 20.28
C PRO A 172 4.32 -20.04 19.94
N ASN A 173 5.12 -20.98 20.47
CA ASN A 173 6.54 -21.10 20.18
C ASN A 173 6.83 -21.94 18.93
N HIS A 174 5.80 -22.54 18.31
CA HIS A 174 5.90 -23.23 17.03
C HIS A 174 4.94 -22.58 16.05
N CYS A 175 5.38 -21.45 15.50
CA CYS A 175 4.61 -20.63 14.57
C CYS A 175 5.46 -20.20 13.36
N PRO A 176 4.83 -19.78 12.24
CA PRO A 176 5.48 -19.38 10.99
C PRO A 176 6.59 -18.33 11.12
N TRP A 177 6.59 -17.57 12.21
CA TRP A 177 7.64 -16.62 12.56
C TRP A 177 9.04 -17.23 12.45
N HIS A 178 9.26 -18.38 13.08
CA HIS A 178 10.58 -19.02 13.17
C HIS A 178 11.11 -19.40 11.78
N LEU A 179 10.22 -19.89 10.90
CA LEU A 179 10.56 -20.24 9.54
C LEU A 179 10.83 -19.00 8.67
N GLY A 180 10.00 -17.96 8.80
CA GLY A 180 10.13 -16.72 8.03
C GLY A 180 11.39 -15.93 8.38
N HIS A 181 11.68 -15.83 9.67
CA HIS A 181 12.82 -15.08 10.22
C HIS A 181 14.08 -15.91 10.40
N ARG A 182 14.02 -17.23 10.15
CA ARG A 182 15.13 -18.17 10.31
C ARG A 182 15.78 -18.06 11.69
N THR A 183 14.95 -18.12 12.71
CA THR A 183 15.32 -17.91 14.11
C THR A 183 14.55 -18.85 15.02
N ASP A 184 15.18 -19.27 16.11
CA ASP A 184 14.53 -20.01 17.21
C ASP A 184 13.99 -19.07 18.29
N LEU A 185 14.25 -17.76 18.18
CA LEU A 185 13.74 -16.75 19.10
C LEU A 185 12.28 -16.43 18.78
N SER A 186 11.44 -16.44 19.82
CA SER A 186 10.10 -15.84 19.74
C SER A 186 10.19 -14.34 19.40
N PRO A 187 9.09 -13.70 18.94
CA PRO A 187 9.13 -12.32 18.43
C PRO A 187 9.73 -11.28 19.39
N PHE A 188 9.39 -11.32 20.68
CA PHE A 188 9.90 -10.34 21.65
C PHE A 188 11.40 -10.47 21.93
N PRO A 189 11.96 -11.66 22.25
CA PRO A 189 13.41 -11.84 22.34
C PRO A 189 14.16 -11.46 21.06
N TRP A 190 13.60 -11.75 19.88
CA TRP A 190 14.23 -11.37 18.61
C TRP A 190 14.26 -9.84 18.42
N LEU A 191 13.20 -9.13 18.83
CA LEU A 191 13.17 -7.66 18.83
C LEU A 191 14.24 -7.04 19.75
N GLN A 192 14.59 -7.70 20.85
CA GLN A 192 15.65 -7.21 21.74
C GLN A 192 17.03 -7.26 21.08
N THR A 193 17.23 -8.13 20.10
CA THR A 193 18.48 -8.20 19.32
C THR A 193 18.47 -7.34 18.06
N HIS A 194 17.32 -6.75 17.72
CA HIS A 194 17.12 -5.86 16.56
C HIS A 194 16.31 -4.61 16.97
N PRO A 195 16.87 -3.76 17.84
CA PRO A 195 16.15 -2.67 18.48
C PRO A 195 15.59 -1.62 17.51
N GLU A 196 16.15 -1.49 16.31
CA GLU A 196 15.67 -0.63 15.22
C GLU A 196 14.21 -0.93 14.85
N HIS A 197 13.78 -2.19 14.95
CA HIS A 197 12.42 -2.59 14.59
C HIS A 197 11.39 -2.22 15.67
N PHE A 198 11.82 -2.02 16.93
CA PHE A 198 10.94 -1.53 18.00
C PHE A 198 10.44 -0.12 17.69
N GLY A 199 11.27 0.68 17.00
CA GLY A 199 10.94 2.03 16.54
C GLY A 199 9.80 2.08 15.51
N TYR A 200 9.48 0.97 14.84
CA TYR A 200 8.40 0.92 13.85
C TYR A 200 7.04 0.57 14.43
N PHE A 201 6.98 -0.26 15.48
CA PHE A 201 5.71 -0.77 15.98
C PHE A 201 4.86 0.31 16.67
N LEU A 202 5.46 1.07 17.60
CA LEU A 202 4.71 2.03 18.42
C LEU A 202 4.11 3.20 17.61
N PRO A 203 4.85 3.86 16.69
CA PRO A 203 4.27 4.97 15.93
C PRO A 203 3.21 4.51 14.93
N TRP A 204 3.33 3.29 14.40
CA TRP A 204 2.27 2.69 13.59
C TRP A 204 0.97 2.50 14.39
N MET A 205 1.06 1.90 15.59
CA MET A 205 -0.11 1.63 16.44
C MET A 205 -0.81 2.89 16.96
N ALA A 206 -0.14 4.05 16.93
CA ALA A 206 -0.67 5.33 17.39
C ALA A 206 -1.31 6.18 16.28
N ALA A 207 -1.22 5.75 15.02
CA ALA A 207 -1.74 6.45 13.85
C ALA A 207 -3.18 6.05 13.50
#